data_AF-A0A0C1R3D6-F1
#
_entry.id   AF-A0A0C1R3D6-F1
#
_cell.length_a   1.000
_cell.length_b   1.000
_cell.length_c   1.000
_cell.angle_alpha   90.00
_cell.angle_beta   90.00
_cell.angle_gamma   90.00
#
_symmetry.space_group_name_H-M   'P 1'
#
loop_
_entity.id
_entity.type
_entity.pdbx_description
1 polymer ?
#
loop_
_entity_poly.entity_id
_entity_poly.type
_entity_poly.pdbx_seq_one_letter_code
_entity_poly.pdbx_strand_id
1 'polypeptide(L)' 'MECLYCKNEMYPGNIEADGRSNLIWVDSTHKRSIFSKLKGTDCIILDETDFFTRCKVSAYHCNKCKKIIIDTAHSLIR' A
#
# COMPACT_ATOMS: atom_id res chain seq x y z
N MET A 1 -4.49 -16.34 0.23
CA MET A 1 -3.92 -15.92 1.53
C MET A 1 -4.95 -16.16 2.62
N GLU A 2 -4.55 -16.57 3.82
CA GLU A 2 -5.46 -16.69 4.97
C GLU A 2 -5.52 -15.37 5.75
N CYS A 3 -6.72 -14.94 6.14
CA CYS A 3 -6.91 -13.76 6.96
C CYS A 3 -6.39 -13.97 8.38
N LEU A 4 -5.41 -13.17 8.79
CA LEU A 4 -4.80 -13.25 10.13
C LEU A 4 -5.78 -12.96 11.28
N TYR A 5 -6.90 -12.29 10.99
CA TYR A 5 -7.87 -11.84 12.00
C TYR A 5 -9.03 -12.82 12.21
N CYS A 6 -9.48 -13.50 11.15
CA CYS A 6 -10.65 -14.38 11.22
C CYS A 6 -10.46 -15.74 10.56
N LYS A 7 -9.24 -16.06 10.10
CA LYS A 7 -8.85 -17.37 9.55
C LYS A 7 -9.62 -17.82 8.31
N ASN A 8 -10.35 -16.90 7.67
CA ASN A 8 -11.04 -17.16 6.42
C ASN A 8 -10.13 -16.87 5.23
N GLU A 9 -10.42 -17.48 4.08
CA GLU A 9 -9.75 -17.20 2.82
C GLU A 9 -9.92 -15.74 2.39
N MET A 10 -8.86 -15.17 1.82
CA MET A 10 -8.82 -13.81 1.29
C MET A 10 -8.67 -13.82 -0.23
N TYR A 11 -9.27 -12.82 -0.87
CA TYR A 11 -9.26 -12.64 -2.31
C TYR A 11 -8.18 -11.63 -2.71
N PRO A 12 -7.34 -11.93 -3.71
CA PRO A 12 -6.40 -10.96 -4.25
C PRO A 12 -7.15 -9.83 -4.98
N GLY A 13 -6.57 -8.63 -4.97
CA GLY A 13 -7.09 -7.47 -5.67
C GLY A 13 -6.05 -6.34 -5.71
N ASN A 14 -6.45 -5.21 -6.30
CA ASN A 14 -5.60 -4.03 -6.42
C ASN A 14 -6.28 -2.81 -5.78
N ILE A 15 -5.50 -1.98 -5.10
CA ILE A 15 -5.87 -0.59 -4.82
C ILE A 15 -5.34 0.23 -5.99
N GLU A 16 -6.23 0.88 -6.73
CA GLU A 16 -5.87 1.65 -7.93
C GLU A 16 -5.93 3.15 -7.66
N ALA A 17 -5.00 3.89 -8.26
CA ALA A 17 -5.01 5.35 -8.29
C ALA A 17 -4.76 5.85 -9.71
N ASP A 18 -5.12 7.12 -9.97
CA ASP A 18 -4.97 7.74 -11.29
C ASP A 18 -3.50 8.00 -11.71
N GLY A 19 -2.56 7.70 -10.81
CA GLY A 19 -1.11 7.80 -11.01
C GLY A 19 -0.58 9.22 -11.11
N ARG A 20 -1.29 10.24 -10.62
CA ARG A 20 -0.74 11.59 -10.50
C ARG A 20 0.28 11.70 -9.37
N SER A 21 0.29 10.77 -8.44
CA SER A 21 1.22 10.70 -7.31
C SER A 21 1.37 9.26 -6.87
N ASN A 22 2.52 8.96 -6.26
CA ASN A 22 2.77 7.65 -5.67
C ASN A 22 1.81 7.40 -4.50
N LEU A 23 1.36 6.15 -4.35
CA LEU A 23 0.69 5.70 -3.14
C LEU A 23 1.75 5.38 -2.10
N ILE A 24 1.74 6.12 -1.00
CA ILE A 24 2.73 5.98 0.06
C ILE A 24 2.06 5.63 1.39
N TRP A 25 2.70 4.77 2.16
CA TRP A 25 2.41 4.61 3.58
C TRP A 25 3.22 5.64 4.38
N VAL A 26 2.54 6.33 5.29
CA VAL A 26 3.16 7.24 6.25
C VAL A 26 2.67 6.86 7.64
N ASP A 27 3.59 6.71 8.58
CA ASP A 27 3.24 6.48 9.97
C ASP A 27 2.45 7.67 10.53
N SER A 28 1.21 7.43 10.95
CA SER A 28 0.32 8.45 11.51
C SER A 28 0.81 9.04 12.84
N THR A 29 1.66 8.31 13.58
CA THR A 29 2.22 8.76 14.86
C THR A 29 3.42 9.69 14.69
N HIS A 30 4.03 9.67 13.49
CA HIS A 30 5.20 10.48 13.16
C HIS A 30 4.88 11.44 12.00
N LYS A 31 4.73 12.72 12.31
CA LYS A 31 4.49 13.73 11.28
C LYS A 31 5.76 13.96 10.44
N ARG A 32 5.68 13.64 9.14
CA ARG A 32 6.77 13.94 8.20
C ARG A 32 7.09 15.43 8.15
N SER A 33 8.37 15.76 8.28
CA SER A 33 8.87 17.11 8.11
C SER A 33 8.72 17.60 6.67
N ILE A 34 8.78 18.91 6.42
CA ILE A 34 8.76 19.48 5.06
C ILE A 34 9.93 18.92 4.22
N PHE A 35 11.11 18.81 4.83
CA PHE A 35 12.29 18.23 4.19
C PHE A 35 12.09 16.76 3.81
N SER A 36 11.51 15.96 4.71
CA SER A 36 11.21 14.54 4.44
C SER A 36 10.20 14.37 3.30
N LYS A 37 9.19 15.24 3.23
CA LYS A 37 8.22 15.26 2.12
C LYS A 37 8.89 15.56 0.79
N LEU A 38 9.78 16.57 0.75
CA LEU A 38 10.48 16.98 -0.47
C LEU A 38 11.44 15.89 -0.96
N LYS A 39 12.16 15.22 -0.05
CA LYS A 39 13.11 14.16 -0.37
C LYS A 39 12.47 12.79 -0.62
N GLY A 40 11.17 12.63 -0.33
CA GLY A 40 10.49 11.35 -0.43
C GLY A 40 10.97 10.32 0.60
N THR A 41 11.45 10.79 1.76
CA THR A 41 11.92 9.93 2.87
C THR A 41 10.87 9.80 3.97
N ASP A 42 11.10 8.88 4.91
CA ASP A 42 10.20 8.58 6.04
C ASP A 42 8.82 8.09 5.58
N CYS A 43 8.80 7.32 4.49
CA CYS A 43 7.59 6.69 3.95
C CYS A 43 7.92 5.39 3.21
N ILE A 44 6.92 4.52 3.07
CA ILE A 44 7.04 3.32 2.23
C ILE A 44 6.30 3.60 0.93
N ILE A 45 6.97 3.49 -0.21
CA ILE A 45 6.32 3.59 -1.52
C ILE A 45 5.62 2.26 -1.78
N LEU A 46 4.30 2.28 -1.84
CA LEU A 46 3.46 1.09 -1.96
C LEU A 46 3.17 0.73 -3.41
N ASP A 47 3.08 1.73 -4.28
CA ASP A 47 2.63 1.52 -5.64
C ASP A 47 3.68 0.92 -6.55
N GLU A 48 3.18 0.02 -7.38
CA GLU A 48 3.86 -0.54 -8.53
C GLU A 48 3.32 0.16 -9.78
N THR A 49 4.22 0.44 -10.72
CA THR A 49 3.87 0.99 -12.03
C THR A 49 3.94 -0.13 -13.05
N ASP A 50 2.86 -0.33 -13.82
CA ASP A 50 2.91 -1.13 -15.03
C ASP A 50 2.43 -0.31 -16.24
N PHE A 51 2.59 -0.86 -17.45
CA PHE A 51 2.36 -0.12 -18.69
C PHE A 51 0.89 0.28 -18.91
N PHE A 52 -0.07 -0.33 -18.19
CA PHE A 52 -1.50 -0.14 -18.37
C PHE A 52 -2.17 0.56 -17.19
N THR A 53 -1.61 0.40 -15.99
CA THR A 53 -2.09 0.95 -14.72
C THR A 53 -1.03 1.90 -14.21
N ARG A 54 -1.36 3.20 -14.20
CA ARG A 54 -0.40 4.24 -13.83
C ARG A 54 0.11 4.10 -12.38
N CYS A 55 -0.69 3.50 -11.49
CA CYS A 55 -0.37 3.31 -10.09
C CYS A 55 -1.32 2.27 -9.47
N LYS A 56 -0.78 1.16 -8.97
CA LYS A 56 -1.58 0.16 -8.24
C LYS A 56 -0.80 -0.44 -7.07
N VAL A 57 -1.50 -0.91 -6.04
CA VAL A 57 -0.94 -1.68 -4.93
C VAL A 57 -1.64 -3.03 -4.87
N SER A 58 -0.87 -4.11 -5.01
CA SER A 58 -1.38 -5.47 -4.81
C SER A 58 -1.79 -5.67 -3.35
N ALA A 59 -2.98 -6.22 -3.12
CA ALA A 59 -3.51 -6.40 -1.78
C ALA A 59 -4.44 -7.63 -1.69
N TYR A 60 -4.78 -8.01 -0.46
CA TYR A 60 -5.74 -9.07 -0.17
C TYR A 60 -6.92 -8.53 0.62
N HIS A 61 -8.14 -8.78 0.15
CA HIS A 61 -9.36 -8.39 0.84
C HIS A 61 -10.04 -9.60 1.49
N CYS A 62 -10.38 -9.48 2.77
CA CYS A 62 -11.20 -10.47 3.47
C CYS A 62 -12.67 -10.04 3.49
N ASN A 63 -13.54 -10.77 2.78
CA ASN A 63 -14.97 -10.48 2.73
C ASN A 63 -15.71 -10.64 4.07
N LYS A 64 -15.14 -11.36 5.04
CA LYS A 64 -15.76 -11.57 6.36
C LYS A 64 -15.46 -10.42 7.33
N CYS A 65 -14.20 -10.10 7.54
CA CYS A 65 -13.80 -9.04 8.48
C CYS A 65 -13.63 -7.66 7.83
N LYS A 66 -13.83 -7.56 6.51
CA LYS A 66 -13.75 -6.32 5.70
C LYS A 66 -12.41 -5.60 5.79
N LYS A 67 -11.33 -6.35 6.03
CA LYS A 67 -9.96 -5.82 6.10
C LYS A 67 -9.26 -6.04 4.77
N ILE A 68 -8.39 -5.10 4.44
CA ILE A 68 -7.43 -5.20 3.36
C ILE A 68 -6.05 -5.34 4.00
N ILE A 69 -5.25 -6.28 3.51
CA ILE A 69 -3.86 -6.49 3.92
C ILE A 69 -2.97 -6.20 2.71
N ILE A 70 -1.91 -5.43 2.94
CA ILE A 70 -0.90 -5.07 1.95
C ILE A 70 0.43 -5.61 2.49
N ASP A 71 1.10 -6.45 1.72
CA ASP A 71 2.43 -6.94 2.05
C ASP A 71 3.47 -6.00 1.46
N THR A 72 4.31 -5.41 2.32
CA THR A 72 5.32 -4.42 1.90
C THR A 72 6.70 -5.04 1.64
N ALA A 73 6.80 -6.37 1.62
CA ALA A 73 8.07 -7.07 1.41
C ALA A 73 8.73 -6.76 0.04
N HIS A 74 7.92 -6.35 -0.94
CA HIS A 74 8.39 -5.96 -2.28
C HIS A 74 8.40 -4.42 -2.49
N SER A 75 8.02 -3.65 -1.47
CA SER A 75 7.96 -2.19 -1.53
C SER A 75 9.34 -1.56 -1.34
N LEU A 76 9.59 -0.43 -2.01
CA LEU A 76 10.82 0.35 -1.82
C LEU A 76 10.69 1.23 -0.56
N ILE A 77 11.57 1.03 0.42
CA ILE A 77 11.70 1.88 1.60
C ILE A 77 12.63 3.04 1.23
N ARG A 78 12.19 4.28 1.45
CA ARG A 78 12.99 5.50 1.20
C ARG A 78 12.94 6.47 2.37
#